data_AF-A0A9W5YEP1-F1
#
_entry.id   AF-A0A9W5YEP1-F1
#
_cell.length_a   1.000
_cell.length_b   1.000
_cell.length_c   1.000
_cell.angle_alpha   90.00
_cell.angle_beta   90.00
_cell.angle_gamma   90.00
#
_symmetry.space_group_name_H-M   'P 1'
#
loop_
_entity.id
_entity.type
_entity.pdbx_description
1 polymer ?
#
loop_
_entity_poly.entity_id
_entity_poly.type
_entity_poly.pdbx_seq_one_letter_code
_entity_poly.pdbx_strand_id
1 'polypeptide(L)'
;MNLTNNIIKFYQDYILNELKLMNSSKLDNKITYNSLLYLELIEATENCTVSYIANALNIAKSSVTLKVKELQKLGLVEKKQSEQDRRTYYLTITHQAEDLFKVYDLSLDNAVTEIEEQYTKEDIQKFNEILLVLTLHFKSLVDEEIKNK
;
A
#
# COMPACT_ATOMS: atom_id res chain seq x y z
N MET A 1 -17.08 15.33 17.58
CA MET A 1 -16.06 14.31 17.27
C MET A 1 -14.72 15.03 17.33
N ASN A 2 -13.72 14.53 18.08
CA ASN A 2 -12.41 15.19 18.18
C ASN A 2 -11.47 14.73 17.05
N LEU A 3 -10.32 15.39 16.89
CA LEU A 3 -9.35 15.10 15.82
C LEU A 3 -8.94 13.62 15.79
N THR A 4 -8.63 13.03 16.94
CA THR A 4 -8.28 11.61 17.07
C THR A 4 -9.37 10.70 16.52
N ASN A 5 -10.62 10.92 16.91
CA ASN A 5 -11.76 10.10 16.46
C ASN A 5 -11.99 10.23 14.95
N ASN A 6 -11.76 11.42 14.37
CA ASN A 6 -11.88 11.61 12.93
C ASN A 6 -10.81 10.82 12.16
N ILE A 7 -9.55 10.87 12.62
CA ILE A 7 -8.44 10.13 11.99
C ILE A 7 -8.67 8.62 12.09
N ILE A 8 -9.03 8.13 13.28
CA ILE A 8 -9.32 6.70 13.48
C ILE A 8 -10.47 6.25 12.59
N LYS A 9 -11.54 7.04 12.53
CA LYS A 9 -12.70 6.71 11.71
C LYS A 9 -12.35 6.69 10.23
N PHE A 10 -11.60 7.67 9.73
CA PHE A 10 -11.12 7.69 8.34
C PHE A 10 -10.36 6.41 8.00
N TYR A 11 -9.37 6.03 8.82
CA TYR A 11 -8.57 4.82 8.62
C TYR A 11 -9.43 3.54 8.65
N GLN A 12 -10.37 3.45 9.58
CA GLN A 12 -11.29 2.30 9.68
C GLN A 12 -12.24 2.20 8.50
N ASP A 13 -12.86 3.31 8.09
CA ASP A 13 -13.79 3.36 6.97
C ASP A 13 -13.07 3.05 5.65
N TYR A 14 -11.83 3.54 5.48
CA TYR A 14 -10.97 3.21 4.33
C TYR A 14 -10.74 1.69 4.23
N ILE A 15 -10.14 1.08 5.26
CA ILE A 15 -9.85 -0.37 5.26
C ILE A 15 -11.13 -1.20 5.12
N LEU A 16 -12.21 -0.80 5.79
CA LEU A 16 -13.47 -1.53 5.73
C LEU A 16 -14.06 -1.51 4.31
N ASN A 17 -14.01 -0.36 3.64
CA ASN A 17 -14.44 -0.26 2.25
C ASN A 17 -13.53 -1.08 1.33
N GLU A 18 -12.23 -1.09 1.59
CA GLU A 18 -11.32 -1.91 0.81
C GLU A 18 -11.68 -3.39 0.91
N LEU A 19 -11.82 -3.89 2.14
CA LEU A 19 -12.18 -5.28 2.44
C LEU A 19 -13.56 -5.65 1.89
N LYS A 20 -14.56 -4.76 1.96
CA LYS A 20 -15.88 -5.00 1.39
C LYS A 20 -15.81 -5.18 -0.12
N LEU A 21 -15.01 -4.34 -0.79
CA LEU A 21 -14.82 -4.43 -2.22
C LEU A 21 -14.11 -5.73 -2.61
N MET A 22 -13.06 -6.12 -1.88
CA MET A 22 -12.37 -7.42 -2.07
C MET A 22 -13.30 -8.62 -1.93
N ASN A 23 -14.17 -8.60 -0.92
CA ASN A 23 -15.12 -9.67 -0.69
C ASN A 23 -16.37 -9.58 -1.57
N SER A 24 -16.52 -8.51 -2.35
CA SER A 24 -17.57 -8.40 -3.35
C SER A 24 -17.23 -9.30 -4.55
N SER A 25 -18.24 -9.89 -5.18
CA SER A 25 -18.10 -10.84 -6.29
C SER A 25 -17.41 -10.30 -7.56
N LYS A 26 -16.94 -9.04 -7.53
CA LYS A 26 -16.22 -8.40 -8.63
C LYS A 26 -14.74 -8.78 -8.70
N LEU A 27 -14.17 -9.32 -7.61
CA LEU A 27 -12.76 -9.68 -7.51
C LEU A 27 -12.60 -11.20 -7.38
N ASP A 28 -11.51 -11.75 -7.92
CA ASP A 28 -11.22 -13.20 -7.81
C ASP A 28 -11.01 -13.57 -6.34
N ASN A 29 -11.80 -14.52 -5.83
CA ASN A 29 -11.75 -15.02 -4.44
C ASN A 29 -10.36 -15.54 -4.00
N LYS A 30 -9.40 -15.64 -4.92
CA LYS A 30 -8.00 -15.98 -4.65
C LYS A 30 -7.16 -14.81 -4.13
N ILE A 31 -7.64 -13.57 -4.24
CA ILE A 31 -6.94 -12.38 -3.76
C ILE A 31 -7.37 -12.07 -2.33
N THR A 32 -6.40 -12.10 -1.41
CA THR A 32 -6.62 -11.78 0.02
C THR A 32 -6.19 -10.34 0.30
N TYR A 33 -6.62 -9.74 1.42
CA TYR A 33 -6.13 -8.41 1.83
C TYR A 33 -4.59 -8.35 1.92
N ASN A 34 -3.96 -9.43 2.39
CA ASN A 34 -2.50 -9.52 2.41
C ASN A 34 -1.89 -9.57 0.99
N SER A 35 -2.64 -10.04 -0.02
CA SER A 35 -2.23 -9.94 -1.42
C SER A 35 -2.23 -8.48 -1.88
N LEU A 36 -3.25 -7.69 -1.52
CA LEU A 36 -3.34 -6.26 -1.84
C LEU A 36 -2.18 -5.47 -1.23
N LEU A 37 -1.92 -5.65 0.08
CA LEU A 37 -0.79 -5.02 0.77
C LEU A 37 0.56 -5.27 0.07
N TYR A 38 0.78 -6.48 -0.45
CA TYR A 38 2.00 -6.79 -1.20
C TYR A 38 2.06 -6.07 -2.54
N LEU A 39 0.94 -5.99 -3.26
CA LEU A 39 0.87 -5.30 -4.54
C LEU A 39 1.11 -3.79 -4.35
N GLU A 40 0.48 -3.17 -3.35
CA GLU A 40 0.67 -1.76 -2.99
C GLU A 40 2.13 -1.46 -2.62
N LEU A 41 2.75 -2.33 -1.81
CA LEU A 41 4.14 -2.16 -1.42
C LEU A 41 5.10 -2.31 -2.61
N ILE A 42 4.79 -3.20 -3.56
CA ILE A 42 5.57 -3.37 -4.79
C ILE A 42 5.43 -2.13 -5.67
N GLU A 43 4.21 -1.61 -5.84
CA GLU A 43 3.95 -0.45 -6.69
C GLU A 43 4.50 0.86 -6.11
N ALA A 44 4.34 1.08 -4.80
CA ALA A 44 4.83 2.27 -4.12
C ALA A 44 6.36 2.31 -3.93
N THR A 45 7.07 1.19 -4.18
CA THR A 45 8.51 1.07 -3.95
C THR A 45 9.27 0.93 -5.26
N GLU A 46 10.00 1.97 -5.63
CA GLU A 46 10.95 1.88 -6.74
C GLU A 46 12.02 0.81 -6.45
N ASN A 47 12.34 -0.02 -7.47
CA ASN A 47 13.33 -1.09 -7.34
C ASN A 47 13.00 -2.08 -6.19
N CYS A 48 11.71 -2.37 -5.98
CA CYS A 48 11.24 -3.26 -4.92
C CYS A 48 11.88 -4.65 -5.01
N THR A 49 12.31 -5.22 -3.88
CA THR A 49 12.88 -6.56 -3.82
C THR A 49 12.24 -7.39 -2.71
N VAL A 50 12.37 -8.72 -2.79
CA VAL A 50 11.97 -9.63 -1.69
C VAL A 50 12.63 -9.25 -0.36
N SER A 51 13.90 -8.83 -0.39
CA SER A 51 14.61 -8.42 0.83
C SER A 51 14.05 -7.10 1.39
N TYR A 52 13.66 -6.16 0.52
CA TYR A 52 13.00 -4.93 0.94
C TYR A 52 11.68 -5.23 1.66
N ILE A 53 10.79 -6.00 1.03
CA ILE A 53 9.48 -6.34 1.61
C ILE A 53 9.65 -7.10 2.93
N ALA A 54 10.60 -8.03 3.00
CA ALA A 54 10.87 -8.79 4.22
C ALA A 54 11.27 -7.89 5.38
N ASN A 55 12.12 -6.89 5.11
CA ASN A 55 12.53 -5.91 6.12
C ASN A 55 11.37 -4.98 6.48
N ALA A 56 10.63 -4.46 5.49
CA ALA A 56 9.53 -3.53 5.69
C ALA A 56 8.39 -4.14 6.53
N LEU A 57 8.08 -5.43 6.31
CA LEU A 57 7.05 -6.15 7.05
C LEU A 57 7.60 -6.85 8.31
N ASN A 58 8.91 -6.78 8.56
CA ASN A 58 9.60 -7.49 9.63
C ASN A 58 9.27 -9.01 9.69
N ILE A 59 9.40 -9.70 8.55
CA ILE A 59 9.12 -11.14 8.40
C ILE A 59 10.25 -11.86 7.65
N ALA A 60 10.25 -13.19 7.72
CA ALA A 60 11.22 -14.01 7.00
C ALA A 60 11.14 -13.84 5.48
N LYS A 61 12.30 -13.76 4.81
CA LYS A 61 12.41 -13.71 3.33
C LYS A 61 11.72 -14.91 2.65
N SER A 62 11.67 -16.06 3.31
CA SER A 62 10.95 -17.25 2.82
C SER A 62 9.45 -17.01 2.71
N SER A 63 8.84 -16.33 3.69
CA SER A 63 7.42 -15.98 3.69
C SER A 63 7.08 -15.02 2.54
N VAL A 64 7.90 -13.98 2.35
CA VAL A 64 7.77 -13.06 1.21
C VAL A 64 7.91 -13.80 -0.12
N THR A 65 8.91 -14.69 -0.23
CA THR A 65 9.13 -15.48 -1.44
C THR A 65 7.92 -16.36 -1.78
N LEU A 66 7.28 -16.96 -0.77
CA LEU A 66 6.08 -17.76 -0.97
C LEU A 66 4.92 -16.91 -1.49
N LYS A 67 4.67 -15.75 -0.85
CA LYS A 67 3.61 -14.82 -1.27
C LYS A 67 3.86 -14.25 -2.67
N VAL A 68 5.09 -13.84 -2.99
CA VAL A 68 5.45 -13.39 -4.34
C VAL A 68 5.19 -14.50 -5.37
N LYS A 69 5.60 -15.75 -5.11
CA LYS A 69 5.32 -16.87 -6.03
C LYS A 69 3.82 -17.11 -6.23
N GLU A 70 3.00 -16.94 -5.20
CA GLU A 70 1.55 -17.01 -5.30
C GLU A 70 1.02 -15.91 -6.22
N LEU A 71 1.43 -14.65 -6.03
CA LEU A 71 1.02 -13.52 -6.87
C LEU A 71 1.50 -13.66 -8.32
N GLN A 72 2.71 -14.20 -8.55
CA GLN A 72 3.20 -14.53 -9.89
C GLN A 72 2.32 -15.59 -10.57
N LYS A 73 1.89 -16.63 -9.84
CA LYS A 73 0.97 -17.66 -10.39
C LYS A 73 -0.41 -17.09 -10.75
N LEU A 74 -0.83 -16.03 -10.07
CA LEU A 74 -2.07 -15.30 -10.38
C LEU A 74 -1.90 -14.29 -11.53
N GLY A 75 -0.67 -14.11 -12.05
CA GLY A 75 -0.38 -13.13 -13.10
C GLY A 75 -0.34 -11.68 -12.63
N LEU A 76 -0.22 -11.44 -11.31
CA LEU A 76 -0.31 -10.10 -10.71
C LEU A 76 1.05 -9.45 -10.45
N VAL A 77 2.10 -10.26 -10.37
CA VAL A 77 3.48 -9.80 -10.13
C VAL A 77 4.42 -10.43 -11.13
N GLU A 78 5.39 -9.64 -11.56
CA GLU A 78 6.53 -10.06 -12.35
C GLU A 78 7.84 -9.84 -11.60
N LYS A 79 8.87 -10.57 -12.04
CA LYS A 79 10.19 -10.53 -11.45
C LYS A 79 11.21 -10.26 -12.56
N LYS A 80 11.74 -9.04 -12.61
CA LYS A 80 12.72 -8.62 -13.60
C LYS A 80 14.13 -8.69 -13.02
N GLN A 81 15.04 -9.39 -13.70
CA GLN A 81 16.44 -9.43 -13.30
C GLN A 81 17.07 -8.06 -13.55
N SER A 82 17.88 -7.57 -12.61
CA SER A 82 18.62 -6.32 -12.79
C SER A 82 19.66 -6.46 -13.91
N GLU A 83 19.77 -5.44 -14.75
CA GLU A 83 20.79 -5.36 -15.80
C GLU A 83 22.18 -5.07 -15.23
N GLN A 84 22.27 -4.45 -14.04
CA GLN A 84 23.53 -4.06 -13.41
C GLN A 84 24.08 -5.15 -12.47
N ASP A 85 23.22 -5.82 -11.69
CA ASP A 85 23.60 -6.96 -10.85
C ASP A 85 22.66 -8.14 -11.09
N ARG A 86 23.14 -9.16 -11.80
CA ARG A 86 22.36 -10.37 -12.13
C ARG A 86 21.91 -11.17 -10.90
N ARG A 87 22.42 -10.88 -9.70
CA ARG A 87 21.95 -11.50 -8.45
C ARG A 87 20.70 -10.80 -7.91
N THR A 88 20.43 -9.57 -8.37
CA THR A 88 19.31 -8.75 -7.95
C THR A 88 18.12 -8.96 -8.89
N TYR A 89 16.94 -9.00 -8.30
CA TYR A 89 15.69 -9.06 -9.03
C TYR A 89 14.71 -8.07 -8.42
N TYR A 90 14.10 -7.29 -9.30
CA TYR A 90 13.07 -6.34 -8.96
C TYR A 90 11.69 -6.95 -9.17
N LEU A 91 10.79 -6.62 -8.27
CA LEU A 91 9.38 -6.96 -8.34
C LEU A 91 8.66 -5.79 -8.99
N THR A 92 7.76 -6.11 -9.90
CA THR A 92 6.84 -5.14 -10.51
C THR A 92 5.45 -5.77 -10.51
N ILE A 93 4.42 -4.97 -10.32
CA ILE A 93 3.06 -5.44 -10.60
C ILE A 93 2.84 -5.53 -12.12
N THR A 94 1.85 -6.30 -12.55
CA THR A 94 1.44 -6.36 -13.96
C THR A 94 0.31 -5.38 -14.23
N HIS A 95 0.03 -5.09 -15.50
CA HIS A 95 -1.16 -4.31 -15.88
C HIS A 95 -2.46 -4.94 -15.38
N GLN A 96 -2.53 -6.27 -15.28
CA GLN A 96 -3.69 -6.96 -14.70
C GLN A 96 -3.89 -6.59 -13.22
N ALA A 97 -2.79 -6.39 -12.48
CA ALA A 97 -2.85 -5.94 -11.09
C ALA A 97 -3.21 -4.45 -10.98
N GLU A 98 -2.76 -3.59 -11.90
CA GLU A 98 -3.17 -2.18 -11.97
C GLU A 98 -4.69 -2.03 -12.12
N ASP A 99 -5.32 -2.90 -12.90
CA ASP A 99 -6.79 -2.89 -13.06
C ASP A 99 -7.53 -3.21 -11.74
N LEU A 100 -6.89 -3.88 -10.78
CA LEU A 100 -7.44 -4.09 -9.44
C LEU A 100 -7.46 -2.77 -8.64
N PHE A 101 -6.42 -1.95 -8.79
CA PHE A 101 -6.27 -0.67 -8.06
C PHE A 101 -7.22 0.42 -8.53
N LYS A 102 -7.55 0.44 -9.82
CA LYS A 102 -8.44 1.45 -10.40
C LYS A 102 -9.77 1.64 -9.67
N VAL A 103 -10.32 0.61 -9.04
CA VAL A 103 -11.60 0.74 -8.31
C VAL A 103 -11.41 1.46 -6.97
N TYR A 104 -10.25 1.32 -6.33
CA TYR A 104 -9.89 1.97 -5.08
C TYR A 104 -9.50 3.44 -5.31
N ASP A 105 -8.70 3.69 -6.34
CA ASP A 105 -8.18 5.02 -6.67
C ASP A 105 -9.32 6.01 -6.97
N LEU A 106 -10.39 5.56 -7.65
CA LEU A 106 -11.53 6.42 -7.99
C LEU A 106 -12.22 7.07 -6.78
N SER A 107 -12.27 6.40 -5.61
CA SER A 107 -12.94 7.01 -4.44
C SER A 107 -12.07 8.06 -3.76
N LEU A 108 -10.75 7.83 -3.71
CA LEU A 108 -9.82 8.78 -3.10
C LEU A 108 -9.60 9.97 -4.03
N ASP A 109 -9.43 9.73 -5.33
CA ASP A 109 -9.23 10.78 -6.34
C ASP A 109 -10.42 11.76 -6.39
N ASN A 110 -11.65 11.24 -6.32
CA ASN A 110 -12.85 12.09 -6.25
C ASN A 110 -12.85 12.94 -4.98
N ALA A 111 -12.51 12.36 -3.82
CA ALA A 111 -12.44 13.10 -2.57
C ALA A 111 -11.35 14.17 -2.59
N VAL A 112 -10.17 13.87 -3.15
CA VAL A 112 -9.07 14.83 -3.31
C VAL A 112 -9.48 15.95 -4.26
N THR A 113 -10.13 15.62 -5.38
CA THR A 113 -10.65 16.62 -6.33
C THR A 113 -11.64 17.55 -5.65
N GLU A 114 -12.61 17.02 -4.91
CA GLU A 114 -13.58 17.83 -4.16
C GLU A 114 -12.89 18.74 -3.12
N ILE A 115 -11.84 18.24 -2.45
CA ILE A 115 -11.05 19.03 -1.50
C ILE A 115 -10.33 20.17 -2.23
N GLU A 116 -9.69 19.89 -3.36
CA GLU A 116 -8.97 20.89 -4.16
C GLU A 116 -9.89 21.96 -4.75
N GLU A 117 -11.15 21.61 -5.02
CA GLU A 117 -12.18 22.54 -5.49
C GLU A 117 -12.78 23.40 -4.36
N GLN A 118 -12.95 22.83 -3.16
CA GLN A 118 -13.65 23.49 -2.05
C GLN A 118 -12.74 24.33 -1.16
N TYR A 119 -11.45 24.02 -1.08
CA TYR A 119 -10.52 24.64 -0.13
C TYR A 119 -9.47 25.49 -0.80
N THR A 120 -8.98 26.50 -0.08
CA THR A 120 -7.92 27.36 -0.60
C THR A 120 -6.58 26.61 -0.64
N LYS A 121 -5.65 27.10 -1.46
CA LYS A 121 -4.28 26.57 -1.50
C LYS A 121 -3.59 26.63 -0.14
N GLU A 122 -3.88 27.65 0.66
CA GLU A 122 -3.34 27.81 2.01
C GLU A 122 -3.88 26.74 2.96
N ASP A 123 -5.18 26.47 2.93
CA ASP A 123 -5.81 25.41 3.74
C ASP A 123 -5.27 24.03 3.35
N ILE A 124 -5.13 23.75 2.05
CA ILE A 124 -4.58 22.48 1.54
C ILE A 124 -3.11 22.34 1.97
N GLN A 125 -2.31 23.40 1.86
CA GLN A 125 -0.94 23.38 2.36
C GLN A 125 -0.91 23.09 3.86
N LYS A 126 -1.81 23.72 4.63
CA LYS A 126 -1.86 23.48 6.07
C LYS A 126 -2.28 22.05 6.40
N PHE A 127 -3.22 21.49 5.65
CA PHE A 127 -3.63 20.10 5.77
C PHE A 127 -2.48 19.13 5.48
N ASN A 128 -1.70 19.38 4.43
CA ASN A 128 -0.50 18.59 4.11
C ASN A 128 0.55 18.63 5.24
N GLU A 129 0.76 19.79 5.86
CA GLU A 129 1.65 19.90 7.04
C GLU A 129 1.12 19.04 8.21
N ILE A 130 -0.19 19.06 8.47
CA ILE A 130 -0.81 18.27 9.53
C ILE A 130 -0.69 16.77 9.24
N LEU A 131 -0.95 16.35 7.99
CA LEU A 131 -0.78 14.96 7.56
C LEU A 131 0.67 14.50 7.71
N LEU A 132 1.64 15.34 7.38
CA LEU A 132 3.06 15.01 7.52
C LEU A 132 3.44 14.68 8.96
N VAL A 133 2.86 15.39 9.95
CA VAL A 133 3.06 15.07 11.37
C VAL A 133 2.61 13.64 11.68
N LEU A 134 1.44 13.23 11.19
CA LEU A 134 0.93 11.86 11.38
C LEU A 134 1.85 10.82 10.71
N THR A 135 2.24 11.06 9.46
CA THR A 135 3.11 10.16 8.69
C THR A 135 4.46 9.92 9.38
N LEU A 136 5.08 10.98 9.93
CA LEU A 136 6.36 10.88 10.63
C LEU A 136 6.26 10.04 11.91
N HIS A 137 5.20 10.24 12.70
CA HIS A 137 5.00 9.48 13.94
C HIS A 137 4.69 8.00 13.70
N PHE A 138 3.93 7.66 12.66
CA PHE A 138 3.66 6.25 12.34
C PHE A 138 4.92 5.51 11.88
N LYS A 139 5.84 6.19 11.20
CA LYS A 139 7.11 5.58 10.78
C LYS A 139 8.05 5.31 11.96
N SER A 140 8.15 6.24 12.91
CA SER A 140 9.14 6.13 14.00
C SER A 140 8.75 5.13 15.09
N LEU A 141 7.46 5.02 15.45
CA LEU A 141 7.01 4.18 16.56
C LEU A 141 7.25 2.68 16.32
N VAL A 142 7.03 2.22 15.09
CA VAL A 142 7.23 0.80 14.74
C VAL A 142 8.72 0.45 14.71
N ASP A 143 9.56 1.34 14.19
CA ASP A 143 11.00 1.14 14.13
C ASP A 143 11.65 1.09 15.54
N GLU A 144 11.14 1.86 16.50
CA GLU A 144 11.62 1.86 17.89
C GLU A 144 11.23 0.57 18.63
N GLU A 145 9.98 0.12 18.50
CA GLU A 145 9.51 -1.13 19.11
C GLU A 145 10.21 -2.37 18.54
N ILE A 146 10.59 -2.36 17.25
CA ILE A 146 11.35 -3.45 16.63
C ILE A 146 12.81 -3.48 17.11
N LYS A 147 13.45 -2.31 17.31
CA LYS A 147 14.84 -2.23 17.82
C LYS A 147 14.98 -2.67 19.28
N ASN A 148 13.90 -2.60 20.05
CA ASN A 148 13.87 -2.97 21.48
C ASN A 148 13.60 -4.47 21.72
N LYS A 149 13.53 -5.29 20.66
CA LYS A 149 13.44 -6.76 20.72
C LYS A 149 14.77 -7.41 20.32
#